data_AF-A0ABC9E5R1-F1
#
_entry.id   AF-A0ABC9E5R1-F1
#
_cell.length_a   1.000
_cell.length_b   1.000
_cell.length_c   1.000
_cell.angle_alpha   90.00
_cell.angle_beta   90.00
_cell.angle_gamma   90.00
#
_symmetry.space_group_name_H-M   'P 1'
#
loop_
_entity.id
_entity.type
_entity.pdbx_description
1 polymer ?
#
loop_
_entity_poly.entity_id
_entity_poly.type
_entity_poly.pdbx_seq_one_letter_code
_entity_poly.pdbx_strand_id
1 'polypeptide(L)'
;MAAAASAAGSETPKQLLSIIRDFASEKSHGERRVSDLRRRLADARAAADAAAAELDAAKRAREAAEQELRGSQVQAAIAAASIQALEATISRLQEEISKVGSELDELKSKGDSERDEFISKMHEMNTKIRQFQQTFSLELADYNHSGLQSAEGQHVEDKGKTIESDSILKDLADKASNIDAEVQLLEEEYKKDLLDHDKVRQELANVQAKRALMEAVMGETKQLQELGGRAAELEKVHASLAEELQRRYTCPGCGVNNMPGLEEAAN
;
A
#
# COMPACT_ATOMS: atom_id res chain seq x y z
N MET A 1 -109.99 60.45 -7.92
CA MET A 1 -109.30 59.28 -8.50
C MET A 1 -108.31 58.75 -7.49
N ALA A 2 -108.55 57.52 -7.05
CA ALA A 2 -107.67 56.68 -6.22
C ALA A 2 -106.39 56.30 -7.01
N ALA A 3 -105.28 55.83 -6.48
CA ALA A 3 -104.89 55.40 -5.14
C ALA A 3 -103.38 55.63 -5.01
N ALA A 4 -102.95 56.30 -3.95
CA ALA A 4 -101.57 56.30 -3.50
C ALA A 4 -101.50 55.43 -2.24
N ALA A 5 -101.06 54.17 -2.39
CA ALA A 5 -100.50 53.29 -1.35
C ALA A 5 -100.55 51.83 -1.83
N SER A 6 -99.49 51.32 -2.47
CA SER A 6 -99.26 49.85 -2.59
C SER A 6 -97.83 49.45 -3.00
N ALA A 7 -96.82 50.32 -2.89
CA ALA A 7 -95.45 49.96 -3.32
C ALA A 7 -94.51 49.54 -2.16
N ALA A 8 -94.88 49.75 -0.89
CA ALA A 8 -93.97 49.52 0.25
C ALA A 8 -93.94 48.07 0.77
N GLY A 9 -94.80 47.17 0.27
CA GLY A 9 -94.92 45.78 0.76
C GLY A 9 -94.25 44.70 -0.11
N SER A 10 -93.74 45.04 -1.30
CA SER A 10 -93.20 44.06 -2.26
C SER A 10 -91.67 44.05 -2.37
N GLU A 11 -90.97 44.98 -1.73
CA GLU A 11 -89.49 45.05 -1.71
C GLU A 11 -88.87 44.14 -0.65
N THR A 12 -89.50 44.01 0.52
CA THR A 12 -88.98 43.23 1.66
C THR A 12 -88.77 41.75 1.33
N PRO A 13 -89.71 41.05 0.66
CA PRO A 13 -89.50 39.66 0.24
C PRO A 13 -88.40 39.51 -0.82
N LYS A 14 -88.25 40.47 -1.75
CA LYS A 14 -87.19 40.45 -2.78
C LYS A 14 -85.81 40.67 -2.17
N GLN A 15 -85.71 41.56 -1.19
CA GLN A 15 -84.46 41.85 -0.50
C GLN A 15 -84.00 40.66 0.35
N LEU A 16 -84.92 39.98 1.04
CA LEU A 16 -84.62 38.73 1.74
C LEU A 16 -84.10 37.64 0.79
N LEU A 17 -84.72 37.48 -0.39
CA LEU A 17 -84.26 36.52 -1.41
C LEU A 17 -82.88 36.87 -1.98
N SER A 18 -82.55 38.16 -2.12
CA SER A 18 -81.19 38.59 -2.51
C SER A 18 -80.17 38.19 -1.45
N ILE A 19 -80.43 38.48 -0.18
CA ILE A 19 -79.53 38.14 0.93
C ILE A 19 -79.30 36.63 1.01
N ILE A 20 -80.35 35.82 0.82
CA ILE A 20 -80.23 34.35 0.80
C ILE A 20 -79.34 33.89 -0.37
N ARG A 21 -79.49 34.50 -1.55
CA ARG A 21 -78.66 34.20 -2.72
C ARG A 21 -77.20 34.59 -2.49
N ASP A 22 -76.96 35.77 -1.94
CA ASP A 22 -75.62 36.28 -1.64
C ASP A 22 -74.93 35.44 -0.55
N PHE A 23 -75.69 35.00 0.45
CA PHE A 23 -75.20 34.06 1.45
C PHE A 23 -74.84 32.70 0.84
N ALA A 24 -75.67 32.17 -0.05
CA ALA A 24 -75.40 30.90 -0.72
C ALA A 24 -74.18 30.97 -1.65
N SER A 25 -74.01 32.09 -2.37
CA SER A 25 -72.86 32.30 -3.25
C SER A 25 -71.56 32.47 -2.45
N GLU A 26 -71.58 33.25 -1.37
CA GLU A 26 -70.43 33.42 -0.47
C GLU A 26 -70.07 32.10 0.21
N LYS A 27 -71.07 31.32 0.67
CA LYS A 27 -70.84 29.99 1.25
C LYS A 27 -70.15 29.06 0.25
N SER A 28 -70.65 28.97 -0.98
CA SER A 28 -70.04 28.14 -2.04
C SER A 28 -68.63 28.60 -2.40
N HIS A 29 -68.39 29.91 -2.41
CA HIS A 29 -67.07 30.48 -2.66
C HIS A 29 -66.10 30.18 -1.52
N GLY A 30 -66.54 30.32 -0.26
CA GLY A 30 -65.78 29.95 0.92
C GLY A 30 -65.41 28.47 0.94
N GLU A 31 -66.35 27.57 0.63
CA GLU A 31 -66.11 26.13 0.55
C GLU A 31 -65.07 25.77 -0.52
N ARG A 32 -65.14 26.41 -1.71
CA ARG A 32 -64.14 26.25 -2.75
C ARG A 32 -62.76 26.74 -2.29
N ARG A 33 -62.67 27.92 -1.68
CA ARG A 33 -61.42 28.46 -1.14
C ARG A 33 -60.79 27.53 -0.09
N VAL A 34 -61.59 27.00 0.83
CA VAL A 34 -61.12 26.04 1.85
C VAL A 34 -60.64 24.75 1.19
N SER A 35 -61.35 24.24 0.18
CA SER A 35 -60.95 23.02 -0.55
C SER A 35 -59.64 23.22 -1.30
N ASP A 36 -59.47 24.36 -1.97
CA ASP A 36 -58.22 24.72 -2.65
C ASP A 36 -57.04 24.87 -1.67
N LEU A 37 -57.27 25.51 -0.51
CA LEU A 37 -56.25 25.64 0.52
C LEU A 37 -55.85 24.29 1.11
N ARG A 38 -56.81 23.38 1.35
CA ARG A 38 -56.53 22.01 1.81
C ARG A 38 -55.70 21.23 0.80
N ARG A 39 -56.02 21.33 -0.49
CA ARG A 39 -55.23 20.71 -1.56
C ARG A 39 -53.80 21.25 -1.55
N ARG A 40 -53.62 22.58 -1.58
CA ARG A 40 -52.28 23.20 -1.54
C ARG A 40 -51.48 22.82 -0.28
N LEU A 41 -52.14 22.67 0.86
CA LEU A 41 -51.50 22.21 2.09
C LEU A 41 -51.04 20.75 1.97
N ALA A 42 -51.83 19.88 1.36
CA ALA A 42 -51.45 18.49 1.10
C ALA A 42 -50.26 18.42 0.13
N ASP A 43 -50.30 19.18 -0.96
CA ASP A 43 -49.21 19.27 -1.94
C ASP A 43 -47.91 19.78 -1.28
N ALA A 44 -48.00 20.82 -0.44
CA ALA A 44 -46.85 21.36 0.27
C ALA A 44 -46.25 20.37 1.28
N ARG A 45 -47.08 19.56 1.95
CA ARG A 45 -46.59 18.48 2.84
C ARG A 45 -45.87 17.40 2.06
N ALA A 46 -46.47 16.93 0.97
CA ALA A 46 -45.83 15.94 0.10
C ALA A 46 -44.48 16.44 -0.46
N ALA A 47 -44.41 17.72 -0.85
CA ALA A 47 -43.16 18.33 -1.28
C ALA A 47 -42.11 18.44 -0.15
N ALA A 48 -42.54 18.76 1.08
CA ALA A 48 -41.65 18.81 2.24
C ALA A 48 -41.10 17.42 2.59
N ASP A 49 -41.94 16.37 2.56
CA ASP A 49 -41.53 14.99 2.82
C ASP A 49 -40.56 14.49 1.73
N ALA A 50 -40.81 14.83 0.46
CA ALA A 50 -39.90 14.53 -0.64
C ALA A 50 -38.54 15.23 -0.47
N ALA A 51 -38.54 16.53 -0.15
CA ALA A 51 -37.31 17.28 0.10
C ALA A 51 -36.52 16.74 1.31
N ALA A 52 -37.22 16.27 2.36
CA ALA A 52 -36.58 15.64 3.51
C ALA A 52 -35.91 14.31 3.12
N ALA A 53 -36.58 13.49 2.31
CA ALA A 53 -36.02 12.23 1.81
C ALA A 53 -34.79 12.46 0.92
N GLU A 54 -34.84 13.46 0.04
CA GLU A 54 -33.70 13.87 -0.80
C GLU A 54 -32.52 14.37 0.05
N LEU A 55 -32.78 15.17 1.07
CA LEU A 55 -31.74 15.66 1.99
C LEU A 55 -31.05 14.51 2.72
N ASP A 56 -31.81 13.52 3.21
CA ASP A 56 -31.22 12.37 3.90
C ASP A 56 -30.47 11.43 2.94
N ALA A 57 -30.90 11.32 1.69
CA ALA A 57 -30.14 10.65 0.65
C ALA A 57 -28.81 11.37 0.36
N ALA A 58 -28.84 12.70 0.25
CA ALA A 58 -27.65 13.53 0.04
C ALA A 58 -26.66 13.44 1.21
N LYS A 59 -27.14 13.42 2.47
CA LYS A 59 -26.28 13.21 3.65
C LYS A 59 -25.57 11.86 3.60
N ARG A 60 -26.30 10.78 3.31
CA ARG A 60 -25.72 9.43 3.18
C ARG A 60 -24.68 9.36 2.05
N ALA A 61 -24.96 9.98 0.91
CA ALA A 61 -24.00 10.06 -0.20
C ALA A 61 -22.73 10.84 0.20
N ARG A 62 -22.89 11.96 0.91
CA ARG A 62 -21.76 12.74 1.44
C ARG A 62 -20.93 11.92 2.42
N GLU A 63 -21.56 11.25 3.38
CA GLU A 63 -20.86 10.41 4.37
C GLU A 63 -20.05 9.30 3.70
N ALA A 64 -20.61 8.65 2.68
CA ALA A 64 -19.89 7.65 1.89
C ALA A 64 -18.66 8.25 1.19
N ALA A 65 -18.81 9.40 0.53
CA ALA A 65 -17.71 10.10 -0.13
C ALA A 65 -16.62 10.56 0.86
N GLU A 66 -17.00 11.01 2.06
CA GLU A 66 -16.04 11.38 3.11
C GLU A 66 -15.27 10.17 3.65
N GLN A 67 -15.90 9.01 3.77
CA GLN A 67 -15.21 7.77 4.16
C GLN A 67 -14.20 7.33 3.10
N GLU A 68 -14.58 7.37 1.82
CA GLU A 68 -13.68 7.07 0.69
C GLU A 68 -12.49 8.04 0.64
N LEU A 69 -12.73 9.34 0.86
CA LEU A 69 -11.68 10.35 0.94
C LEU A 69 -10.71 10.06 2.08
N ARG A 70 -11.20 9.71 3.27
CA ARG A 70 -10.36 9.34 4.42
C ARG A 70 -9.51 8.09 4.11
N GLY A 71 -10.10 7.08 3.47
CA GLY A 71 -9.34 5.90 3.01
C GLY A 71 -8.21 6.28 2.06
N SER A 72 -8.48 7.15 1.09
CA SER A 72 -7.49 7.67 0.14
C SER A 72 -6.39 8.48 0.83
N GLN A 73 -6.73 9.29 1.83
CA GLN A 73 -5.76 10.07 2.63
C GLN A 73 -4.80 9.17 3.41
N VAL A 74 -5.31 8.09 4.01
CA VAL A 74 -4.47 7.11 4.72
C VAL A 74 -3.51 6.42 3.75
N GLN A 75 -3.99 6.00 2.58
CA GLN A 75 -3.13 5.40 1.54
C GLN A 75 -2.05 6.39 1.07
N ALA A 76 -2.40 7.67 0.88
CA ALA A 76 -1.44 8.71 0.51
C ALA A 76 -0.36 8.92 1.58
N ALA A 77 -0.74 8.91 2.87
CA ALA A 77 0.21 9.02 3.98
C ALA A 77 1.18 7.82 4.05
N ILE A 78 0.68 6.61 3.84
CA ILE A 78 1.52 5.40 3.77
C ILE A 78 2.50 5.49 2.60
N ALA A 79 2.02 5.90 1.42
CA ALA A 79 2.87 6.08 0.25
C ALA A 79 3.98 7.12 0.49
N ALA A 80 3.64 8.26 1.09
CA ALA A 80 4.60 9.30 1.45
C ALA A 80 5.68 8.80 2.44
N ALA A 81 5.27 8.07 3.48
CA ALA A 81 6.21 7.47 4.44
C ALA A 81 7.12 6.43 3.77
N SER A 82 6.59 5.67 2.82
CA SER A 82 7.35 4.65 2.06
C SER A 82 8.40 5.30 1.15
N ILE A 83 8.02 6.40 0.47
CA ILE A 83 8.95 7.21 -0.35
C ILE A 83 10.09 7.74 0.51
N GLN A 84 9.79 8.35 1.67
CA GLN A 84 10.82 8.88 2.57
C GLN A 84 11.79 7.79 3.07
N ALA A 85 11.29 6.60 3.37
CA ALA A 85 12.14 5.48 3.79
C ALA A 85 13.05 4.98 2.65
N LEU A 86 12.54 4.95 1.41
CA LEU A 86 13.33 4.61 0.23
C LEU A 86 14.39 5.67 -0.05
N GLU A 87 14.05 6.95 0.02
CA GLU A 87 15.00 8.06 -0.14
C GLU A 87 16.14 7.97 0.89
N ALA A 88 15.83 7.74 2.16
CA ALA A 88 16.85 7.56 3.20
C ALA A 88 17.77 6.35 2.93
N THR A 89 17.21 5.26 2.42
CA THR A 89 17.99 4.07 2.03
C THR A 89 18.91 4.36 0.85
N ILE A 90 18.43 5.09 -0.15
CA ILE A 90 19.23 5.51 -1.31
C ILE A 90 20.39 6.40 -0.85
N SER A 91 20.13 7.40 0.01
CA SER A 91 21.19 8.27 0.54
C SER A 91 22.26 7.47 1.28
N ARG A 92 21.87 6.53 2.15
CA ARG A 92 22.82 5.67 2.85
C ARG A 92 23.67 4.84 1.88
N LEU A 93 23.05 4.22 0.88
CA LEU A 93 23.78 3.43 -0.12
C LEU A 93 24.74 4.31 -0.95
N GLN A 94 24.37 5.54 -1.27
CA GLN A 94 25.24 6.49 -1.97
C GLN A 94 26.45 6.89 -1.13
N GLU A 95 26.28 7.06 0.18
CA GLU A 95 27.38 7.30 1.12
C GLU A 95 28.33 6.10 1.19
N GLU A 96 27.78 4.88 1.32
CA GLU A 96 28.55 3.64 1.32
C GLU A 96 29.35 3.45 0.02
N ILE A 97 28.72 3.65 -1.14
CA ILE A 97 29.38 3.59 -2.45
C ILE A 97 30.51 4.61 -2.52
N SER A 98 30.27 5.85 -2.06
CA SER A 98 31.27 6.91 -2.08
C SER A 98 32.46 6.57 -1.17
N LYS A 99 32.19 6.01 0.02
CA LYS A 99 33.20 5.57 0.97
C LYS A 99 34.06 4.45 0.38
N VAL A 100 33.43 3.37 -0.10
CA VAL A 100 34.14 2.24 -0.72
C VAL A 100 34.93 2.70 -1.94
N GLY A 101 34.39 3.63 -2.73
CA GLY A 101 35.12 4.25 -3.84
C GLY A 101 36.41 4.93 -3.39
N SER A 102 36.36 5.73 -2.33
CA SER A 102 37.55 6.39 -1.78
C SER A 102 38.59 5.42 -1.22
N GLU A 103 38.15 4.35 -0.54
CA GLU A 103 39.04 3.31 -0.01
C GLU A 103 39.74 2.54 -1.15
N LEU A 104 39.01 2.28 -2.24
CA LEU A 104 39.56 1.63 -3.43
C LEU A 104 40.63 2.50 -4.12
N ASP A 105 40.38 3.80 -4.26
CA ASP A 105 41.33 4.74 -4.84
C ASP A 105 42.61 4.84 -3.98
N GLU A 106 42.46 4.87 -2.65
CA GLU A 106 43.60 4.86 -1.71
C GLU A 106 44.43 3.57 -1.87
N LEU A 107 43.78 2.40 -1.88
CA LEU A 107 44.46 1.12 -2.10
C LEU A 107 45.18 1.06 -3.44
N LYS A 108 44.57 1.58 -4.49
CA LYS A 108 45.17 1.65 -5.82
C LYS A 108 46.42 2.52 -5.82
N SER A 109 46.35 3.70 -5.22
CA SER A 109 47.50 4.60 -5.09
C SER A 109 48.65 3.98 -4.30
N LYS A 110 48.33 3.24 -3.23
CA LYS A 110 49.30 2.50 -2.43
C LYS A 110 49.95 1.39 -3.26
N GLY A 111 49.16 0.58 -3.95
CA GLY A 111 49.68 -0.47 -4.83
C GLY A 111 50.56 0.06 -5.95
N ASP A 112 50.21 1.21 -6.54
CA ASP A 112 51.05 1.90 -7.52
C ASP A 112 52.40 2.31 -6.90
N SER A 113 52.38 2.91 -5.70
CA SER A 113 53.61 3.31 -4.99
C SER A 113 54.52 2.13 -4.63
N GLU A 114 53.95 1.02 -4.16
CA GLU A 114 54.69 -0.20 -3.78
C GLU A 114 55.30 -0.87 -5.02
N ARG A 115 54.55 -0.91 -6.14
CA ARG A 115 55.06 -1.40 -7.42
C ARG A 115 56.24 -0.56 -7.91
N ASP A 116 56.12 0.77 -7.87
CA ASP A 116 57.16 1.67 -8.34
C ASP A 116 58.42 1.59 -7.45
N GLU A 117 58.24 1.41 -6.14
CA GLU A 117 59.34 1.14 -5.20
C GLU A 117 60.05 -0.18 -5.53
N PHE A 118 59.29 -1.25 -5.77
CA PHE A 118 59.82 -2.55 -6.17
C PHE A 118 60.64 -2.45 -7.47
N ILE A 119 60.09 -1.80 -8.51
CA ILE A 119 60.78 -1.59 -9.79
C ILE A 119 62.08 -0.81 -9.58
N SER A 120 62.06 0.22 -8.73
CA SER A 120 63.25 1.02 -8.40
C SER A 120 64.34 0.16 -7.73
N LYS A 121 63.97 -0.65 -6.74
CA LYS A 121 64.88 -1.61 -6.07
C LYS A 121 65.46 -2.63 -7.06
N MET A 122 64.66 -3.14 -7.98
CA MET A 122 65.11 -4.07 -9.01
C MET A 122 66.12 -3.41 -9.97
N HIS A 123 65.92 -2.15 -10.36
CA HIS A 123 66.88 -1.40 -11.16
C HIS A 123 68.19 -1.15 -10.41
N GLU A 124 68.13 -0.82 -9.12
CA GLU A 124 69.33 -0.65 -8.28
C GLU A 124 70.11 -1.97 -8.19
N MET A 125 69.43 -3.08 -7.92
CA MET A 125 70.06 -4.40 -7.87
C MET A 125 70.71 -4.78 -9.21
N ASN A 126 70.00 -4.59 -10.33
CA ASN A 126 70.55 -4.81 -11.66
C ASN A 126 71.79 -3.96 -11.94
N THR A 127 71.83 -2.73 -11.42
CA THR A 127 73.01 -1.85 -11.51
C THR A 127 74.18 -2.43 -10.73
N LYS A 128 73.95 -2.88 -9.48
CA LYS A 128 74.98 -3.52 -8.64
C LYS A 128 75.53 -4.80 -9.26
N ILE A 129 74.68 -5.64 -9.86
CA ILE A 129 75.10 -6.86 -10.57
C ILE A 129 76.04 -6.52 -11.72
N ARG A 130 75.70 -5.53 -12.56
CA ARG A 130 76.56 -5.10 -13.67
C ARG A 130 77.89 -4.55 -13.19
N GLN A 131 77.89 -3.73 -12.12
CA GLN A 131 79.11 -3.21 -11.52
C GLN A 131 80.00 -4.35 -11.03
N PHE A 132 79.44 -5.31 -10.29
CA PHE A 132 80.18 -6.49 -9.82
C PHE A 132 80.81 -7.27 -10.98
N GLN A 133 80.02 -7.56 -12.03
CA GLN A 133 80.52 -8.23 -13.23
C GLN A 133 81.66 -7.46 -13.91
N GLN A 134 81.57 -6.12 -13.98
CA GLN A 134 82.62 -5.28 -14.55
C GLN A 134 83.90 -5.29 -13.72
N THR A 135 83.79 -5.13 -12.40
CA THR A 135 84.94 -5.18 -11.48
C THR A 135 85.64 -6.53 -11.57
N PHE A 136 84.89 -7.62 -11.52
CA PHE A 136 85.45 -8.97 -11.64
C PHE A 136 86.12 -9.20 -13.02
N SER A 137 85.52 -8.68 -14.10
CA SER A 137 86.12 -8.79 -15.44
C SER A 137 87.44 -8.01 -15.55
N LEU A 138 87.54 -6.84 -14.90
CA LEU A 138 88.77 -6.03 -14.86
C LEU A 138 89.86 -6.71 -14.03
N GLU A 139 89.53 -7.25 -12.85
CA GLU A 139 90.46 -8.00 -12.00
C GLU A 139 90.99 -9.26 -12.71
N LEU A 140 90.13 -9.97 -13.44
CA LEU A 140 90.54 -11.14 -14.23
C LEU A 140 91.42 -10.76 -15.43
N ALA A 141 91.20 -9.60 -16.04
CA ALA A 141 92.05 -9.09 -17.13
C ALA A 141 93.44 -8.67 -16.61
N ASP A 142 93.51 -8.04 -15.43
CA ASP A 142 94.78 -7.71 -14.75
C ASP A 142 95.57 -8.97 -14.36
N TYR A 143 94.88 -10.03 -13.92
CA TYR A 143 95.52 -11.31 -13.58
C TYR A 143 96.09 -12.03 -14.82
N ASN A 144 95.42 -11.94 -15.97
CA ASN A 144 95.86 -12.57 -17.21
C ASN A 144 97.04 -11.85 -17.91
N HIS A 145 97.49 -10.70 -17.40
CA HIS A 145 98.72 -10.05 -17.83
C HIS A 145 99.97 -10.54 -17.09
N SER A 146 99.83 -11.46 -16.12
CA SER A 146 100.95 -12.03 -15.36
C SER A 146 100.83 -13.56 -15.21
N GLY A 147 101.41 -14.31 -16.15
CA GLY A 147 101.94 -15.65 -15.88
C GLY A 147 101.08 -16.88 -16.24
N LEU A 148 101.44 -17.49 -17.37
CA LEU A 148 101.51 -18.92 -17.71
C LEU A 148 100.42 -19.94 -17.25
N GLN A 149 99.96 -20.68 -18.26
CA GLN A 149 99.72 -22.15 -18.33
C GLN A 149 99.56 -22.92 -17.02
N SER A 150 98.44 -23.62 -16.85
CA SER A 150 98.47 -25.01 -16.34
C SER A 150 97.17 -25.76 -16.60
N ALA A 151 97.32 -27.07 -16.74
CA ALA A 151 96.37 -28.07 -17.19
C ALA A 151 95.33 -28.48 -16.14
N GLU A 152 94.29 -29.16 -16.66
CA GLU A 152 93.53 -30.28 -16.10
C GLU A 152 93.08 -30.25 -14.64
N GLY A 153 91.77 -30.44 -14.46
CA GLY A 153 91.29 -31.22 -13.32
C GLY A 153 89.91 -30.84 -12.78
N GLN A 154 89.11 -31.89 -12.61
CA GLN A 154 88.12 -32.11 -11.55
C GLN A 154 86.66 -31.66 -11.75
N HIS A 155 85.84 -32.68 -11.92
CA HIS A 155 84.47 -32.82 -11.39
C HIS A 155 84.28 -32.12 -10.03
N VAL A 156 83.23 -31.31 -9.93
CA VAL A 156 82.58 -30.95 -8.67
C VAL A 156 81.09 -31.23 -8.82
N GLU A 157 80.58 -32.11 -7.96
CA GLU A 157 79.15 -32.39 -7.78
C GLU A 157 78.37 -31.10 -7.50
N ASP A 158 77.36 -30.80 -8.33
CA ASP A 158 76.37 -29.78 -8.02
C ASP A 158 75.25 -30.39 -7.17
N LYS A 159 75.44 -30.37 -5.84
CA LYS A 159 74.43 -30.66 -4.82
C LYS A 159 73.65 -29.40 -4.41
N GLY A 160 73.23 -28.58 -5.38
CA GLY A 160 72.56 -27.30 -5.11
C GLY A 160 71.03 -27.26 -5.23
N LYS A 161 70.37 -28.24 -5.86
CA LYS A 161 68.97 -28.08 -6.32
C LYS A 161 67.84 -28.56 -5.38
N THR A 162 68.13 -29.15 -4.24
CA THR A 162 67.09 -29.73 -3.36
C THR A 162 66.55 -28.77 -2.30
N ILE A 163 67.28 -27.72 -1.91
CA ILE A 163 66.88 -26.84 -0.80
C ILE A 163 65.84 -25.79 -1.26
N GLU A 164 65.91 -25.35 -2.53
CA GLU A 164 64.97 -24.38 -3.10
C GLU A 164 63.59 -25.02 -3.38
N SER A 165 63.55 -26.30 -3.76
CA SER A 165 62.28 -27.02 -3.97
C SER A 165 61.51 -27.26 -2.68
N ASP A 166 62.19 -27.55 -1.57
CA ASP A 166 61.53 -27.80 -0.28
C ASP A 166 60.90 -26.54 0.31
N SER A 167 61.54 -25.38 0.11
CA SER A 167 60.98 -24.07 0.48
C SER A 167 59.71 -23.76 -0.31
N ILE A 168 59.73 -23.99 -1.64
CA ILE A 168 58.58 -23.74 -2.52
C ILE A 168 57.44 -24.71 -2.22
N LEU A 169 57.75 -25.98 -1.95
CA LEU A 169 56.76 -26.99 -1.56
C LEU A 169 56.08 -26.64 -0.24
N LYS A 170 56.83 -26.11 0.72
CA LYS A 170 56.28 -25.66 2.00
C LYS A 170 55.34 -24.47 1.85
N ASP A 171 55.75 -23.45 1.10
CA ASP A 171 54.89 -22.28 0.79
C ASP A 171 53.61 -22.68 0.05
N LEU A 172 53.69 -23.65 -0.86
CA LEU A 172 52.53 -24.20 -1.55
C LEU A 172 51.60 -24.98 -0.60
N ALA A 173 52.16 -25.76 0.33
CA ALA A 173 51.39 -26.50 1.33
C ALA A 173 50.66 -25.55 2.31
N ASP A 174 51.31 -24.47 2.72
CA ASP A 174 50.71 -23.46 3.60
C ASP A 174 49.58 -22.70 2.88
N LYS A 175 49.77 -22.33 1.61
CA LYS A 175 48.71 -21.73 0.77
C LYS A 175 47.54 -22.67 0.57
N ALA A 176 47.80 -23.95 0.29
CA ALA A 176 46.75 -24.95 0.15
C ALA A 176 45.94 -25.11 1.45
N SER A 177 46.61 -25.09 2.62
CA SER A 177 45.93 -25.15 3.91
C SER A 177 45.09 -23.92 4.20
N ASN A 178 45.56 -22.72 3.84
CA ASN A 178 44.78 -21.49 3.99
C ASN A 178 43.54 -21.47 3.08
N ILE A 179 43.69 -21.91 1.82
CA ILE A 179 42.56 -22.02 0.89
C ILE A 179 41.54 -23.04 1.42
N ASP A 180 42.00 -24.17 1.96
CA ASP A 180 41.11 -25.19 2.53
C ASP A 180 40.29 -24.64 3.72
N ALA A 181 40.93 -23.83 4.58
CA ALA A 181 40.24 -23.16 5.68
C ALA A 181 39.22 -22.12 5.21
N GLU A 182 39.54 -21.35 4.17
CA GLU A 182 38.63 -20.36 3.58
C GLU A 182 37.43 -21.03 2.91
N VAL A 183 37.66 -22.13 2.19
CA VAL A 183 36.60 -22.94 1.57
C VAL A 183 35.66 -23.49 2.65
N GLN A 184 36.18 -24.05 3.74
CA GLN A 184 35.34 -24.57 4.83
C GLN A 184 34.47 -23.48 5.46
N LEU A 185 35.01 -22.27 5.65
CA LEU A 185 34.23 -21.14 6.18
C LEU A 185 33.10 -20.73 5.23
N LEU A 186 33.38 -20.63 3.93
CA LEU A 186 32.39 -20.30 2.92
C LEU A 186 31.32 -21.40 2.77
N GLU A 187 31.69 -22.67 2.89
CA GLU A 187 30.73 -23.77 2.87
C GLU A 187 29.75 -23.73 4.05
N GLU A 188 30.24 -23.38 5.25
CA GLU A 188 29.38 -23.22 6.43
C GLU A 188 28.46 -21.99 6.31
N GLU A 189 28.96 -20.88 5.77
CA GLU A 189 28.14 -19.69 5.49
C GLU A 189 27.07 -20.00 4.44
N TYR A 190 27.43 -20.68 3.35
CA TYR A 190 26.49 -21.10 2.32
C TYR A 190 25.38 -22.02 2.87
N LYS A 191 25.72 -22.97 3.75
CA LYS A 191 24.72 -23.83 4.41
C LYS A 191 23.74 -23.02 5.26
N LYS A 192 24.26 -22.02 5.99
CA LYS A 192 23.43 -21.13 6.81
C LYS A 192 22.49 -20.30 5.93
N ASP A 193 23.00 -19.73 4.84
CA ASP A 193 22.20 -18.97 3.88
C ASP A 193 21.10 -19.83 3.25
N LEU A 194 21.38 -21.10 2.97
CA LEU A 194 20.38 -22.05 2.47
C LEU A 194 19.21 -22.22 3.45
N LEU A 195 19.52 -22.36 4.74
CA LEU A 195 18.52 -22.50 5.80
C LEU A 195 17.70 -21.22 5.98
N ASP A 196 18.35 -20.06 5.96
CA ASP A 196 17.68 -18.77 6.07
C ASP A 196 16.78 -18.51 4.85
N HIS A 197 17.23 -18.87 3.64
CA HIS A 197 16.43 -18.81 2.43
C HIS A 197 15.17 -19.69 2.52
N ASP A 198 15.31 -20.93 2.98
CA ASP A 198 14.16 -21.84 3.15
C ASP A 198 13.16 -21.31 4.18
N LYS A 199 13.65 -20.71 5.27
CA LYS A 199 12.81 -20.04 6.26
C LYS A 199 12.04 -18.87 5.67
N VAL A 200 12.70 -18.00 4.90
CA VAL A 200 12.05 -16.87 4.21
C VAL A 200 11.01 -17.37 3.22
N ARG A 201 11.29 -18.45 2.47
CA ARG A 201 10.31 -19.09 1.58
C ARG A 201 9.06 -19.55 2.32
N GLN A 202 9.23 -20.17 3.49
CA GLN A 202 8.12 -20.64 4.31
C GLN A 202 7.30 -19.47 4.87
N GLU A 203 7.95 -18.40 5.32
CA GLU A 203 7.29 -17.19 5.80
C GLU A 203 6.49 -16.51 4.70
N LEU A 204 7.05 -16.42 3.48
CA LEU A 204 6.35 -15.88 2.31
C LEU A 204 5.08 -16.67 1.98
N ALA A 205 5.16 -18.01 1.97
CA ALA A 205 4.00 -18.86 1.74
C ALA A 205 2.91 -18.65 2.80
N ASN A 206 3.29 -18.50 4.07
CA ASN A 206 2.35 -18.22 5.15
C ASN A 206 1.67 -16.85 4.99
N VAL A 207 2.44 -15.81 4.64
CA VAL A 207 1.89 -14.47 4.38
C VAL A 207 0.92 -14.48 3.19
N GLN A 208 1.26 -15.20 2.12
CA GLN A 208 0.38 -15.36 0.96
C GLN A 208 -0.94 -16.07 1.33
N ALA A 209 -0.87 -17.14 2.13
CA ALA A 209 -2.06 -17.84 2.61
C ALA A 209 -2.94 -16.93 3.49
N LYS A 210 -2.34 -16.16 4.40
CA LYS A 210 -3.06 -15.18 5.24
C LYS A 210 -3.72 -14.08 4.41
N ARG A 211 -3.06 -13.60 3.37
CA ARG A 211 -3.65 -12.62 2.43
C ARG A 211 -4.88 -13.20 1.75
N ALA A 212 -4.78 -14.39 1.16
CA ALA A 212 -5.89 -15.04 0.47
C ALA A 212 -7.09 -15.24 1.41
N LEU A 213 -6.84 -15.64 2.67
CA LEU A 213 -7.89 -15.76 3.68
C LEU A 213 -8.54 -14.41 3.98
N MET A 214 -7.75 -13.35 4.14
CA MET A 214 -8.27 -12.02 4.43
C MET A 214 -9.13 -11.48 3.27
N GLU A 215 -8.72 -11.72 2.02
CA GLU A 215 -9.49 -11.37 0.82
C GLU A 215 -10.83 -12.11 0.78
N ALA A 216 -10.85 -13.41 1.11
CA ALA A 216 -12.08 -14.20 1.19
C ALA A 216 -13.02 -13.67 2.29
N VAL A 217 -12.50 -13.40 3.49
CA VAL A 217 -13.28 -12.84 4.62
C VAL A 217 -13.86 -11.47 4.27
N MET A 218 -13.09 -10.61 3.60
CA MET A 218 -13.61 -9.33 3.12
C MET A 218 -14.75 -9.50 2.11
N GLY A 219 -14.63 -10.47 1.20
CA GLY A 219 -15.69 -10.83 0.26
C GLY A 219 -16.97 -11.29 0.95
N GLU A 220 -16.87 -12.23 1.88
CA GLU A 220 -18.01 -12.73 2.66
C GLU A 220 -18.64 -11.64 3.53
N THR A 221 -17.82 -10.78 4.15
CA THR A 221 -18.31 -9.66 4.98
C THR A 221 -19.14 -8.68 4.15
N LYS A 222 -18.71 -8.41 2.91
CA LYS A 222 -19.47 -7.56 1.99
C LYS A 222 -20.81 -8.20 1.62
N GLN A 223 -20.83 -9.50 1.33
CA GLN A 223 -22.07 -10.22 1.06
C GLN A 223 -23.02 -10.22 2.26
N LEU A 224 -22.50 -10.42 3.48
CA LEU A 224 -23.27 -10.33 4.72
C LEU A 224 -23.89 -8.95 4.91
N GLN A 225 -23.14 -7.88 4.62
CA GLN A 225 -23.65 -6.50 4.71
C GLN A 225 -24.79 -6.26 3.70
N GLU A 226 -24.65 -6.75 2.47
CA GLU A 226 -25.69 -6.67 1.44
C GLU A 226 -26.95 -7.45 1.85
N LEU A 227 -26.79 -8.67 2.38
CA LEU A 227 -27.91 -9.48 2.88
C LEU A 227 -28.61 -8.81 4.06
N GLY A 228 -27.85 -8.23 5.00
CA GLY A 228 -28.40 -7.46 6.11
C GLY A 228 -29.23 -6.27 5.64
N GLY A 229 -28.79 -5.57 4.59
CA GLY A 229 -29.57 -4.51 3.95
C GLY A 229 -30.90 -5.01 3.39
N ARG A 230 -30.89 -6.12 2.64
CA ARG A 230 -32.11 -6.72 2.08
C ARG A 230 -33.07 -7.21 3.16
N ALA A 231 -32.55 -7.80 4.23
CA ALA A 231 -33.37 -8.25 5.36
C ALA A 231 -34.09 -7.07 6.03
N ALA A 232 -33.39 -5.96 6.28
CA ALA A 232 -33.98 -4.77 6.85
C ALA A 232 -35.05 -4.13 5.93
N GLU A 233 -34.85 -4.17 4.60
CA GLU A 233 -35.89 -3.75 3.65
C GLU A 233 -37.12 -4.65 3.71
N LEU A 234 -36.93 -5.97 3.78
CA LEU A 234 -38.03 -6.93 3.88
C LEU A 234 -38.83 -6.73 5.17
N GLU A 235 -38.16 -6.50 6.30
CA GLU A 235 -38.81 -6.18 7.58
C GLU A 235 -39.69 -4.93 7.49
N LYS A 236 -39.22 -3.86 6.81
CA LYS A 236 -40.04 -2.66 6.58
C LYS A 236 -41.28 -2.96 5.75
N VAL A 237 -41.13 -3.77 4.70
CA VAL A 237 -42.28 -4.19 3.86
C VAL A 237 -43.27 -5.01 4.69
N HIS A 238 -42.79 -5.95 5.51
CA HIS A 238 -43.63 -6.74 6.41
C HIS A 238 -44.38 -5.87 7.42
N ALA A 239 -43.70 -4.92 8.07
CA ALA A 239 -44.32 -4.00 9.01
C ALA A 239 -45.41 -3.15 8.33
N SER A 240 -45.11 -2.59 7.16
CA SER A 240 -46.10 -1.82 6.38
C SER A 240 -47.31 -2.66 5.96
N LEU A 241 -47.09 -3.92 5.58
CA LEU A 241 -48.18 -4.84 5.22
C LEU A 241 -49.04 -5.17 6.44
N ALA A 242 -48.43 -5.41 7.61
CA ALA A 242 -49.14 -5.66 8.86
C ALA A 242 -50.04 -4.48 9.25
N GLU A 243 -49.53 -3.24 9.15
CA GLU A 243 -50.31 -2.03 9.41
C GLU A 243 -51.47 -1.85 8.41
N GLU A 244 -51.25 -2.13 7.14
CA GLU A 244 -52.28 -2.06 6.10
C GLU A 244 -53.38 -3.10 6.34
N LEU A 245 -53.00 -4.33 6.69
CA LEU A 245 -53.96 -5.37 7.08
C LEU A 245 -54.75 -4.93 8.30
N GLN A 246 -54.08 -4.45 9.36
CA GLN A 246 -54.76 -3.95 10.55
C GLN A 246 -55.77 -2.84 10.22
N ARG A 247 -55.41 -1.89 9.34
CA ARG A 247 -56.33 -0.86 8.86
C ARG A 247 -57.56 -1.42 8.15
N ARG A 248 -57.39 -2.40 7.26
CA ARG A 248 -58.50 -3.00 6.49
C ARG A 248 -59.48 -3.79 7.35
N TYR A 249 -59.00 -4.45 8.40
CA TYR A 249 -59.84 -5.29 9.26
C TYR A 249 -60.41 -4.54 10.46
N THR A 250 -60.01 -3.28 10.70
CA THR A 250 -60.58 -2.45 11.76
C THR A 250 -61.95 -1.90 11.35
N CYS A 251 -62.99 -2.19 12.14
CA CYS A 251 -64.35 -1.68 11.90
C CYS A 251 -64.39 -0.15 12.07
N PRO A 252 -64.85 0.62 11.07
CA PRO A 252 -64.88 2.09 11.15
C PRO A 252 -65.82 2.64 12.23
N GLY A 253 -66.85 1.88 12.63
CA GLY A 253 -67.88 2.34 13.57
C GLY A 253 -67.52 2.14 15.04
N CYS A 254 -66.73 1.11 15.38
CA CYS A 254 -66.40 0.78 16.77
C CYS A 254 -64.90 0.56 17.03
N GLY A 255 -64.04 0.59 16.00
CA GLY A 255 -62.59 0.44 16.14
C GLY A 255 -62.11 -0.97 16.47
N VAL A 256 -63.01 -1.97 16.51
CA VAL A 256 -62.63 -3.37 16.78
C VAL A 256 -61.96 -3.96 15.54
N ASN A 257 -60.80 -4.61 15.72
CA ASN A 257 -60.12 -5.37 14.67
C ASN A 257 -60.82 -6.73 14.47
N ASN A 258 -61.41 -6.94 13.29
CA ASN A 258 -62.14 -8.14 12.93
C ASN A 258 -61.26 -9.21 12.26
N MET A 259 -59.93 -9.05 12.30
CA MET A 259 -59.00 -10.04 11.77
C MET A 259 -59.14 -11.34 12.59
N PRO A 260 -59.41 -12.50 11.97
CA PRO A 260 -59.37 -13.78 12.67
C PRO A 260 -57.97 -13.97 13.27
N GLY A 261 -57.88 -14.33 14.55
CA GLY A 261 -56.59 -14.61 15.18
C GLY A 261 -55.87 -15.73 14.42
N LEU A 262 -54.72 -15.43 13.83
CA LEU A 262 -53.79 -16.43 13.28
C LEU A 262 -53.01 -17.10 14.43
N GLU A 263 -53.69 -17.42 15.54
CA GLU A 263 -53.16 -18.30 16.57
C GLU A 263 -53.56 -19.73 16.18
N GLU A 264 -52.86 -20.33 15.21
CA GLU A 264 -52.74 -21.79 14.98
C GLU A 264 -52.16 -22.06 13.58
N ALA A 265 -50.86 -21.80 13.39
CA ALA A 265 -50.07 -22.43 12.32
C ALA A 265 -48.56 -22.27 12.59
N ALA A 266 -48.11 -22.62 13.79
CA ALA A 266 -46.70 -22.81 14.08
C ALA A 266 -46.55 -23.89 15.16
N ASN A 267 -46.80 -25.14 14.77
CA ASN A 267 -46.19 -26.35 15.33
C ASN A 267 -45.56 -27.11 14.17
#